data_AF-A0AAN9EZY5-F1
#
_entry.id   AF-A0AAN9EZY5-F1
#
_cell.length_a   1.000
_cell.length_b   1.000
_cell.length_c   1.000
_cell.angle_alpha   90.00
_cell.angle_beta   90.00
_cell.angle_gamma   90.00
#
_symmetry.space_group_name_H-M   'P 1'
#
loop_
_entity.id
_entity.type
_entity.pdbx_description
1 polymer ?
#
loop_
_entity_poly.entity_id
_entity_poly.type
_entity_poly.pdbx_seq_one_letter_code
_entity_poly.pdbx_strand_id
1 'polypeptide(L)'
;MDRLIRLEPSNIVPIRIEQGQKCNGRITLRNVMYTMPVAFRLQPLIKARYTVKPQSGIISPLATLTIEITYHLPPGSNLPHCYPHSDDSLLLHSVVVPGAAIKEPSSMFDAVPNDWFTTRKKQVFIDSGIKIMFVGSQILVQLIAHGSIDDIREVLERSDPSWKAADSKDQNGQTLLHLAVSQGRPDLVQLLLEFKPNVEALSRSGSTPLEAASSSGESLIAELLLAHKANTERSGSFMFGPIHYAARNGHIEVLRLLLLKGAKVDSLSKDGNTALHLAVEEHRRDCARLLLANGARTDIRNAGEGDTPLHIAASTGDDNMVKLLLQKGANKDVRNRQGKTAYDVATENGHVRLFDALCLGDKLCIAVRKGEVRTIQKLLEIGAAINGRDQNGWTALHRASFKGRIDAVRVLLERGIDVDAKDEEGYTALHCAAELGHADVTELLVKKGADVEARTNKGVSALQIAESLHYVGITRILVNGVANRDNVSQNQIAASPDANPFGKKMGAGSVKKNKMVRTRGLRSSLDRSMPLAVL
;
A
#
# COMPACT_ATOMS: atom_id res chain seq x y z
N MET A 1 -49.12 -13.25 -41.10
CA MET A 1 -50.29 -13.79 -40.38
C MET A 1 -50.15 -13.37 -38.94
N ASP A 2 -50.96 -12.41 -38.55
CA ASP A 2 -50.70 -11.56 -37.39
C ASP A 2 -50.83 -12.35 -36.09
N ARG A 3 -49.83 -12.23 -35.23
CA ARG A 3 -49.88 -12.81 -33.88
C ARG A 3 -51.02 -12.13 -33.12
N LEU A 4 -52.03 -12.91 -32.72
CA LEU A 4 -53.14 -12.42 -31.89
C LEU A 4 -52.65 -11.90 -30.52
N ILE A 5 -51.53 -12.46 -30.06
CA ILE A 5 -50.91 -12.15 -28.77
C ILE A 5 -49.47 -11.72 -29.03
N ARG A 6 -49.10 -10.56 -28.50
CA ARG A 6 -47.72 -10.09 -28.45
C ARG A 6 -47.09 -10.45 -27.10
N LEU A 7 -45.86 -10.93 -27.14
CA LEU A 7 -45.05 -11.19 -25.95
C LEU A 7 -44.30 -9.92 -25.58
N GLU A 8 -44.46 -9.44 -24.35
CA GLU A 8 -43.72 -8.29 -23.82
C GLU A 8 -42.90 -8.75 -22.59
N PRO A 9 -41.63 -8.32 -22.45
CA PRO A 9 -40.83 -7.52 -23.40
C PRO A 9 -40.21 -8.33 -24.55
N SER A 10 -40.10 -9.66 -24.42
CA SER A 10 -39.51 -10.52 -25.45
C SER A 10 -40.05 -11.95 -25.40
N ASN A 11 -39.62 -12.79 -26.35
CA ASN A 11 -39.97 -14.21 -26.41
C ASN A 11 -39.08 -15.09 -25.50
N ILE A 12 -38.19 -14.52 -24.70
CA ILE A 12 -37.35 -15.23 -23.74
C ILE A 12 -37.92 -15.03 -22.33
N VAL A 13 -38.12 -16.14 -21.61
CA VAL A 13 -38.57 -16.13 -20.21
C VAL A 13 -37.37 -16.39 -19.29
N PRO A 14 -36.92 -15.40 -18.52
CA PRO A 14 -35.93 -15.62 -17.49
C PRO A 14 -36.57 -16.37 -16.30
N ILE A 15 -36.02 -17.52 -15.94
CA ILE A 15 -36.41 -18.30 -14.76
C ILE A 15 -35.30 -18.16 -13.72
N ARG A 16 -35.64 -17.62 -12.55
CA ARG A 16 -34.69 -17.44 -11.45
C ARG A 16 -34.44 -18.75 -10.72
N ILE A 17 -33.19 -19.21 -10.68
CA ILE A 17 -32.74 -20.39 -9.94
C ILE A 17 -31.96 -19.94 -8.70
N GLU A 18 -32.55 -20.16 -7.52
CA GLU A 18 -31.93 -19.96 -6.22
C GLU A 18 -32.13 -21.16 -5.31
N GLN A 19 -31.15 -21.41 -4.44
CA GLN A 19 -31.23 -22.52 -3.48
C GLN A 19 -32.38 -22.28 -2.50
N GLY A 20 -33.27 -23.27 -2.38
CA GLY A 20 -34.38 -23.25 -1.42
C GLY A 20 -35.59 -22.41 -1.81
N GLN A 21 -35.58 -21.75 -2.98
CA GLN A 21 -36.74 -21.02 -3.51
C GLN A 21 -37.37 -21.74 -4.71
N LYS A 22 -38.66 -21.46 -4.94
CA LYS A 22 -39.35 -21.95 -6.14
C LYS A 22 -38.77 -21.23 -7.36
N CYS A 23 -38.29 -22.00 -8.33
CA CYS A 23 -37.71 -21.46 -9.55
C CYS A 23 -38.81 -20.92 -10.45
N ASN A 24 -39.10 -19.62 -10.36
CA ASN A 24 -40.20 -19.01 -11.07
C ASN A 24 -39.68 -17.99 -12.10
N GLY A 25 -40.36 -17.93 -13.25
CA GLY A 25 -40.22 -16.90 -14.27
C GLY A 25 -41.58 -16.30 -14.61
N ARG A 26 -41.58 -15.08 -15.14
CA ARG A 26 -42.80 -14.37 -15.52
C ARG A 26 -42.76 -13.98 -16.99
N ILE A 27 -43.88 -14.14 -17.68
CA ILE A 27 -44.06 -13.69 -19.06
C ILE A 27 -45.35 -12.88 -19.16
N THR A 28 -45.32 -11.76 -19.90
CA THR A 28 -46.52 -10.95 -20.12
C THR A 28 -47.04 -11.14 -21.53
N LEU A 29 -48.32 -11.52 -21.62
CA LEU A 29 -49.06 -11.70 -22.86
C LEU A 29 -49.96 -10.49 -23.07
N ARG A 30 -49.85 -9.84 -24.23
CA ARG A 30 -50.71 -8.71 -24.62
C ARG A 30 -51.61 -9.08 -25.77
N ASN A 31 -52.91 -8.82 -25.62
CA ASN A 31 -53.85 -8.95 -26.74
C ASN A 31 -53.67 -7.78 -27.71
N VAL A 32 -53.39 -8.08 -28.99
CA VAL A 32 -53.20 -7.08 -30.05
C VAL A 32 -54.53 -6.67 -30.68
N MET A 33 -55.60 -7.44 -30.46
CA MET A 33 -56.91 -7.15 -31.02
C MET A 33 -57.60 -5.99 -30.29
N TYR A 34 -58.11 -5.03 -31.06
CA TYR A 34 -58.80 -3.84 -30.55
C TYR A 34 -60.22 -4.11 -30.08
N THR A 35 -60.92 -5.05 -30.71
CA THR A 35 -62.38 -5.23 -30.56
C THR A 35 -62.78 -6.60 -30.03
N MET A 36 -61.85 -7.56 -29.96
CA MET A 36 -62.18 -8.96 -29.63
C MET A 36 -61.27 -9.52 -28.52
N PRO A 37 -61.84 -10.25 -27.53
CA PRO A 37 -61.03 -10.98 -26.57
C PRO A 37 -60.41 -12.22 -27.19
N VAL A 38 -59.23 -12.59 -26.71
CA VAL A 38 -58.44 -13.72 -27.21
C VAL A 38 -58.27 -14.74 -26.08
N ALA A 39 -58.64 -15.98 -26.34
CA ALA A 39 -58.33 -17.09 -25.45
C ALA A 39 -56.96 -17.67 -25.79
N PHE A 40 -56.20 -18.03 -24.77
CA PHE A 40 -54.87 -18.60 -24.94
C PHE A 40 -54.67 -19.86 -24.10
N ARG A 41 -53.69 -20.66 -24.52
CA ARG A 41 -53.22 -21.85 -23.79
C ARG A 41 -51.72 -21.99 -23.95
N LEU A 42 -51.00 -22.03 -22.83
CA LEU A 42 -49.55 -22.22 -22.81
C LEU A 42 -49.21 -23.65 -22.41
N GLN A 43 -48.60 -24.41 -23.32
CA GLN A 43 -48.27 -25.81 -23.09
C GLN A 43 -46.76 -26.04 -23.18
N PRO A 44 -46.11 -26.49 -22.08
CA PRO A 44 -44.74 -26.97 -22.16
C PRO A 44 -44.66 -28.28 -22.93
N LEU A 45 -43.64 -28.44 -23.78
CA LEU A 45 -43.37 -29.71 -24.46
C LEU A 45 -43.13 -30.84 -23.44
N ILE A 46 -42.40 -30.53 -22.36
CA ILE A 46 -42.06 -31.47 -21.30
C ILE A 46 -42.78 -31.07 -20.01
N LYS A 47 -43.98 -31.60 -19.83
CA LYS A 47 -44.87 -31.30 -18.68
C LYS A 47 -44.28 -31.65 -17.32
N ALA A 48 -43.33 -32.59 -17.27
CA ALA A 48 -42.68 -32.98 -16.01
C ALA A 48 -41.74 -31.89 -15.46
N ARG A 49 -41.18 -31.04 -16.32
CA ARG A 49 -40.17 -30.03 -15.94
C ARG A 49 -40.75 -28.66 -15.63
N TYR A 50 -41.93 -28.33 -16.14
CA TYR A 50 -42.52 -26.99 -16.00
C TYR A 50 -43.96 -27.06 -15.55
N THR A 51 -44.32 -26.19 -14.61
CA THR A 51 -45.69 -25.90 -14.23
C THR A 51 -46.03 -24.48 -14.59
N VAL A 52 -47.02 -24.29 -15.46
CA VAL A 52 -47.51 -22.97 -15.88
C VAL A 52 -48.82 -22.67 -15.16
N LYS A 53 -48.91 -21.48 -14.55
CA LYS A 53 -50.15 -20.98 -13.93
C LYS A 53 -50.45 -19.56 -14.42
N PRO A 54 -51.65 -19.31 -15.00
CA PRO A 54 -52.70 -20.26 -15.41
C PRO A 54 -52.35 -21.03 -16.71
N GLN A 55 -52.90 -22.24 -16.88
CA GLN A 55 -52.67 -23.05 -18.10
C GLN A 55 -53.44 -22.53 -19.34
N SER A 56 -54.62 -21.95 -19.13
CA SER A 56 -55.44 -21.28 -20.14
C SER A 56 -56.22 -20.12 -19.52
N GLY A 57 -56.59 -19.14 -20.34
CA GLY A 57 -57.35 -17.97 -19.90
C GLY A 57 -57.81 -17.09 -21.05
N ILE A 58 -58.53 -16.01 -20.73
CA ILE A 58 -59.05 -15.03 -21.69
C ILE A 58 -58.40 -13.68 -21.42
N ILE A 59 -57.93 -13.01 -22.46
CA ILE A 59 -57.36 -11.66 -22.39
C ILE A 59 -58.32 -10.70 -23.08
N SER A 60 -58.78 -9.66 -22.37
CA SER A 60 -59.61 -8.60 -22.93
C SER A 60 -58.90 -7.87 -24.08
N PRO A 61 -59.65 -7.17 -24.96
CA PRO A 61 -59.06 -6.34 -26.00
C PRO A 61 -58.05 -5.35 -25.40
N LEU A 62 -56.87 -5.24 -26.00
CA LEU A 62 -55.74 -4.39 -25.56
C LEU A 62 -55.21 -4.62 -24.14
N ALA A 63 -55.68 -5.66 -23.42
CA ALA A 63 -55.22 -5.96 -22.08
C ALA A 63 -53.95 -6.82 -22.07
N THR A 64 -53.27 -6.81 -20.92
CA THR A 64 -52.06 -7.59 -20.65
C THR A 64 -52.31 -8.56 -19.50
N LEU A 65 -51.81 -9.78 -19.62
CA LEU A 65 -51.86 -10.79 -18.57
C LEU A 65 -50.45 -11.32 -18.28
N THR A 66 -50.08 -11.33 -17.00
CA THR A 66 -48.81 -11.92 -16.52
C THR A 66 -49.01 -13.37 -16.11
N ILE A 67 -48.21 -14.27 -16.67
CA ILE A 67 -48.24 -15.71 -16.37
C ILE A 67 -46.99 -16.08 -15.61
N GLU A 68 -47.14 -16.91 -14.59
CA GLU A 68 -46.03 -17.47 -13.81
C GLU A 68 -45.70 -18.89 -14.31
N ILE A 69 -44.40 -19.10 -14.58
CA ILE A 69 -43.84 -20.38 -15.01
C ILE A 69 -42.89 -20.87 -13.93
N THR A 70 -43.22 -21.99 -13.29
CA THR A 70 -42.37 -22.65 -12.31
C THR A 70 -41.60 -23.79 -12.96
N TYR A 71 -40.28 -23.80 -12.81
CA TYR A 71 -39.40 -24.89 -13.21
C TYR A 71 -39.16 -25.84 -12.02
N HIS A 72 -39.21 -27.14 -12.29
CA HIS A 72 -38.87 -28.18 -11.32
C HIS A 72 -37.45 -28.68 -11.60
N LEU A 73 -36.55 -28.43 -10.65
CA LEU A 73 -35.17 -28.93 -10.70
C LEU A 73 -35.15 -30.47 -10.63
N PRO A 74 -34.20 -31.13 -11.33
CA PRO A 74 -34.04 -32.57 -11.22
C PRO A 74 -33.64 -32.97 -9.80
N PRO A 75 -34.15 -34.09 -9.26
CA PRO A 75 -33.83 -34.53 -7.92
C PRO A 75 -32.34 -34.86 -7.81
N GLY A 76 -31.65 -34.20 -6.88
CA GLY A 76 -30.21 -34.39 -6.62
C GLY A 76 -29.27 -33.41 -7.35
N SER A 77 -29.78 -32.50 -8.17
CA SER A 77 -28.96 -31.49 -8.86
C SER A 77 -29.43 -30.06 -8.56
N ASN A 78 -28.48 -29.18 -8.23
CA ASN A 78 -28.74 -27.75 -8.00
C ASN A 78 -28.68 -26.90 -9.28
N LEU A 79 -28.52 -27.53 -10.45
CA LEU A 79 -28.37 -26.88 -11.75
C LEU A 79 -29.29 -27.54 -12.78
N PRO A 80 -29.80 -26.77 -13.76
CA PRO A 80 -30.53 -27.32 -14.90
C PRO A 80 -29.58 -28.10 -15.82
N HIS A 81 -30.12 -29.04 -16.60
CA HIS A 81 -29.32 -29.89 -17.51
C HIS A 81 -28.59 -29.11 -18.61
N CYS A 82 -29.14 -27.97 -19.03
CA CYS A 82 -28.54 -27.04 -19.98
C CYS A 82 -28.68 -25.62 -19.42
N TYR A 83 -27.62 -24.83 -19.49
CA TYR A 83 -27.58 -23.42 -19.08
C TYR A 83 -26.61 -22.65 -19.99
N PRO A 84 -26.86 -21.36 -20.28
CA PRO A 84 -27.97 -20.53 -19.78
C PRO A 84 -29.29 -20.74 -20.53
N HIS A 85 -29.24 -21.21 -21.78
CA HIS A 85 -30.43 -21.48 -22.57
C HIS A 85 -30.92 -22.92 -22.37
N SER A 86 -32.24 -23.09 -22.30
CA SER A 86 -32.85 -24.42 -22.39
C SER A 86 -33.17 -24.75 -23.85
N ASP A 87 -33.03 -26.02 -24.23
CA ASP A 87 -33.59 -26.55 -25.49
C ASP A 87 -35.13 -26.69 -25.44
N ASP A 88 -35.72 -26.45 -24.27
CA ASP A 88 -37.16 -26.54 -24.08
C ASP A 88 -37.89 -25.37 -24.74
N SER A 89 -38.96 -25.68 -25.47
CA SER A 89 -39.88 -24.70 -26.05
C SER A 89 -41.26 -24.81 -25.41
N LEU A 90 -41.90 -23.66 -25.23
CA LEU A 90 -43.28 -23.53 -24.78
C LEU A 90 -44.15 -23.16 -25.99
N LEU A 91 -45.23 -23.91 -26.21
CA LEU A 91 -46.18 -23.63 -27.29
C LEU A 91 -47.32 -22.76 -26.77
N LEU A 92 -47.49 -21.57 -27.36
CA LEU A 92 -48.62 -20.69 -27.12
C LEU A 92 -49.67 -20.88 -28.21
N HIS A 93 -50.82 -21.44 -27.81
CA HIS A 93 -51.99 -21.53 -28.68
C HIS A 93 -52.89 -20.33 -28.40
N SER A 94 -53.41 -19.69 -29.43
CA SER A 94 -54.32 -18.54 -29.31
C SER A 94 -55.48 -18.63 -30.29
N VAL A 95 -56.66 -18.23 -29.83
CA VAL A 95 -57.93 -18.30 -30.57
C VAL A 95 -58.77 -17.08 -30.26
N VAL A 96 -59.37 -16.48 -31.28
CA VAL A 96 -60.31 -15.36 -31.12
C VAL A 96 -61.65 -15.90 -30.59
N VAL A 97 -62.22 -15.24 -29.58
CA VAL A 97 -63.48 -15.67 -28.97
C VAL A 97 -64.51 -14.53 -28.95
N PRO A 98 -65.30 -14.36 -30.03
CA PRO A 98 -66.37 -13.37 -30.07
C PRO A 98 -67.42 -13.67 -28.99
N GLY A 99 -67.73 -12.69 -28.12
CA GLY A 99 -68.83 -12.79 -27.15
C GLY A 99 -68.50 -13.41 -25.79
N ALA A 100 -67.24 -13.72 -25.49
CA ALA A 100 -66.84 -14.08 -24.13
C ALA A 100 -66.91 -12.85 -23.21
N ALA A 101 -67.86 -12.85 -22.27
CA ALA A 101 -67.96 -11.84 -21.22
C ALA A 101 -67.06 -12.24 -20.04
N ILE A 102 -66.03 -11.43 -19.77
CA ILE A 102 -65.15 -11.60 -18.60
C ILE A 102 -65.98 -11.23 -17.38
N LYS A 103 -66.22 -12.19 -16.48
CA LYS A 103 -67.14 -11.97 -15.35
C LYS A 103 -66.57 -11.02 -14.30
N GLU A 104 -65.24 -10.86 -14.22
CA GLU A 104 -64.54 -9.88 -13.37
C GLU A 104 -63.11 -9.64 -13.89
N PRO A 105 -62.57 -8.40 -13.86
CA PRO A 105 -61.19 -8.11 -14.25
C PRO A 105 -60.13 -8.74 -13.31
N SER A 106 -60.55 -9.19 -12.12
CA SER A 106 -59.74 -9.89 -11.11
C SER A 106 -59.82 -11.43 -11.19
N SER A 107 -60.75 -11.99 -11.98
CA SER A 107 -60.87 -13.43 -12.17
C SER A 107 -59.75 -13.93 -13.09
N MET A 108 -58.61 -14.32 -12.50
CA MET A 108 -57.51 -14.99 -13.22
C MET A 108 -57.87 -16.41 -13.72
N PHE A 109 -59.14 -16.85 -13.59
CA PHE A 109 -59.56 -18.25 -13.75
C PHE A 109 -60.85 -18.43 -14.56
N ASP A 110 -61.05 -17.68 -15.64
CA ASP A 110 -62.08 -18.07 -16.62
C ASP A 110 -61.60 -19.34 -17.35
N ALA A 111 -62.05 -20.50 -16.87
CA ALA A 111 -61.69 -21.81 -17.38
C ALA A 111 -62.10 -21.95 -18.86
N VAL A 112 -61.12 -21.86 -19.76
CA VAL A 112 -61.34 -22.01 -21.21
C VAL A 112 -61.51 -23.48 -21.57
N PRO A 113 -62.61 -23.90 -22.23
CA PRO A 113 -62.80 -25.28 -22.69
C PRO A 113 -61.70 -25.73 -23.64
N ASN A 114 -61.21 -26.97 -23.47
CA ASN A 114 -60.15 -27.54 -24.30
C ASN A 114 -60.52 -27.60 -25.79
N ASP A 115 -61.80 -27.77 -26.11
CA ASP A 115 -62.31 -27.94 -27.48
C ASP A 115 -62.10 -26.70 -28.36
N TRP A 116 -61.89 -25.52 -27.74
CA TRP A 116 -61.64 -24.28 -28.46
C TRP A 116 -60.30 -24.29 -29.20
N PHE A 117 -59.34 -25.12 -28.75
CA PHE A 117 -58.00 -25.22 -29.33
C PHE A 117 -57.84 -26.41 -30.29
N THR A 118 -58.85 -27.27 -30.45
CA THR A 118 -58.79 -28.50 -31.28
C THR A 118 -59.78 -28.50 -32.44
N THR A 119 -60.80 -27.64 -32.41
CA THR A 119 -61.88 -27.64 -33.42
C THR A 119 -61.43 -27.02 -34.74
N ARG A 120 -61.55 -27.78 -35.85
CA ARG A 120 -61.26 -27.33 -37.23
C ARG A 120 -62.04 -26.09 -37.69
N LYS A 121 -63.07 -25.66 -36.95
CA LYS A 121 -63.92 -24.50 -37.27
C LYS A 121 -63.31 -23.15 -36.84
N LYS A 122 -62.28 -23.13 -35.99
CA LYS A 122 -61.63 -21.90 -35.53
C LYS A 122 -60.14 -21.92 -35.93
N GLN A 123 -59.64 -20.82 -36.47
CA GLN A 123 -58.21 -20.70 -36.81
C GLN A 123 -57.41 -20.55 -35.51
N VAL A 124 -56.66 -21.59 -35.15
CA VAL A 124 -55.76 -21.60 -33.98
C VAL A 124 -54.39 -21.11 -34.43
N PHE A 125 -53.89 -20.05 -33.81
CA PHE A 125 -52.55 -19.57 -34.04
C PHE A 125 -51.62 -20.18 -33.00
N ILE A 126 -50.54 -20.82 -33.46
CA ILE A 126 -49.55 -21.47 -32.61
C ILE A 126 -48.24 -20.69 -32.74
N ASP A 127 -47.73 -20.20 -31.62
CA ASP A 127 -46.39 -19.62 -31.54
C ASP A 127 -45.48 -20.55 -30.73
N SER A 128 -44.42 -21.04 -31.36
CA SER A 128 -43.38 -21.87 -30.74
C SER A 128 -42.15 -21.06 -30.34
N GLY A 129 -42.22 -19.73 -30.44
CA GLY A 129 -41.08 -18.85 -30.25
C GLY A 129 -40.67 -18.62 -28.79
N ILE A 130 -41.41 -19.15 -27.80
CA ILE A 130 -41.13 -18.92 -26.39
C ILE A 130 -39.97 -19.82 -25.94
N LYS A 131 -38.83 -19.20 -25.66
CA LYS A 131 -37.61 -19.82 -25.15
C LYS A 131 -37.45 -19.54 -23.66
N ILE A 132 -36.81 -20.46 -22.95
CA ILE A 132 -36.51 -20.29 -21.54
C ILE A 132 -35.02 -20.04 -21.38
N MET A 133 -34.69 -19.05 -20.55
CA MET A 133 -33.34 -18.75 -20.10
C MET A 133 -33.31 -18.90 -18.59
N PHE A 134 -32.28 -19.56 -18.07
CA PHE A 134 -32.09 -19.65 -16.64
C PHE A 134 -31.20 -18.49 -16.17
N VAL A 135 -31.67 -17.77 -15.16
CA VAL A 135 -30.94 -16.70 -14.49
C VAL A 135 -30.80 -17.09 -13.03
N GLY A 136 -29.69 -16.79 -12.37
CA GLY A 136 -29.51 -17.23 -10.98
C GLY A 136 -28.11 -16.96 -10.48
N SER A 137 -27.95 -16.87 -9.17
CA SER A 137 -26.62 -16.76 -8.55
C SER A 137 -25.74 -17.96 -8.93
N GLN A 138 -26.29 -19.17 -8.87
CA GLN A 138 -25.58 -20.40 -9.22
C GLN A 138 -25.19 -20.46 -10.70
N ILE A 139 -26.06 -19.98 -11.59
CA ILE A 139 -25.82 -19.98 -13.04
C ILE A 139 -24.74 -18.95 -13.37
N LEU A 140 -24.84 -17.73 -12.83
CA LEU A 140 -23.82 -16.70 -13.03
C LEU A 140 -22.45 -17.15 -12.53
N VAL A 141 -22.39 -17.83 -11.38
CA VAL A 141 -21.13 -18.39 -10.86
C VAL A 141 -20.54 -19.43 -11.82
N GLN A 142 -21.36 -20.34 -12.36
CA GLN A 142 -20.89 -21.35 -13.33
C GLN A 142 -20.50 -20.73 -14.68
N LEU A 143 -21.23 -19.73 -15.15
CA LEU A 143 -20.88 -18.99 -16.37
C LEU A 143 -19.58 -18.20 -16.18
N ILE A 144 -19.35 -17.62 -15.00
CA ILE A 144 -18.05 -17.01 -14.69
C ILE A 144 -16.96 -18.08 -14.55
N ALA A 145 -17.26 -19.33 -14.19
CA ALA A 145 -16.25 -20.38 -14.18
C ALA A 145 -15.86 -20.85 -15.60
N HIS A 146 -16.82 -21.04 -16.49
CA HIS A 146 -16.59 -21.77 -17.75
C HIS A 146 -17.30 -21.18 -18.99
N GLY A 147 -18.15 -20.16 -18.83
CA GLY A 147 -19.02 -19.62 -19.86
C GLY A 147 -18.43 -18.47 -20.68
N SER A 148 -19.15 -18.13 -21.75
CA SER A 148 -18.86 -16.99 -22.63
C SER A 148 -19.24 -15.65 -21.98
N ILE A 149 -18.57 -14.58 -22.39
CA ILE A 149 -18.84 -13.20 -21.95
C ILE A 149 -20.25 -12.77 -22.40
N ASP A 150 -20.65 -13.17 -23.61
CA ASP A 150 -21.95 -12.81 -24.18
C ASP A 150 -23.10 -13.43 -23.38
N ASP A 151 -22.96 -14.70 -22.99
CA ASP A 151 -23.93 -15.41 -22.16
C ASP A 151 -24.07 -14.74 -20.78
N ILE A 152 -22.95 -14.30 -20.19
CA ILE A 152 -22.95 -13.59 -18.89
C ILE A 152 -23.67 -12.24 -19.04
N ARG A 153 -23.35 -11.49 -20.10
CA ARG A 153 -23.99 -10.20 -20.39
C ARG A 153 -25.50 -10.37 -20.57
N GLU A 154 -25.94 -11.34 -21.36
CA GLU A 154 -27.35 -11.57 -21.60
C GLU A 154 -28.08 -11.94 -20.30
N VAL A 155 -27.51 -12.83 -19.49
CA VAL A 155 -28.08 -13.22 -18.18
C VAL A 155 -28.17 -12.01 -17.23
N LEU A 156 -27.20 -11.10 -17.24
CA LEU A 156 -27.23 -9.87 -16.43
C LEU A 156 -28.26 -8.85 -16.95
N GLU A 157 -28.34 -8.61 -18.25
CA GLU A 157 -29.32 -7.69 -18.86
C GLU A 157 -30.77 -8.15 -18.67
N ARG A 158 -30.99 -9.47 -18.69
CA ARG A 158 -32.32 -10.08 -18.55
C ARG A 158 -32.73 -10.32 -17.11
N SER A 159 -31.81 -10.13 -16.16
CA SER A 159 -32.12 -10.24 -14.74
C SER A 159 -32.99 -9.08 -14.26
N ASP A 160 -33.86 -9.35 -13.27
CA ASP A 160 -34.76 -8.32 -12.74
C ASP A 160 -33.96 -7.17 -12.11
N PRO A 161 -34.23 -5.89 -12.44
CA PRO A 161 -33.48 -4.74 -11.91
C PRO A 161 -33.51 -4.61 -10.37
N SER A 162 -34.56 -5.12 -9.73
CA SER A 162 -34.66 -5.15 -8.26
C SER A 162 -33.69 -6.12 -7.62
N TRP A 163 -33.27 -7.15 -8.36
CA TRP A 163 -32.28 -8.11 -7.93
C TRP A 163 -30.93 -7.69 -8.48
N LYS A 164 -30.02 -7.26 -7.61
CA LYS A 164 -28.64 -6.91 -7.98
C LYS A 164 -27.86 -8.17 -8.35
N ALA A 165 -28.11 -8.71 -9.54
CA ALA A 165 -27.53 -9.97 -10.01
C ALA A 165 -26.00 -9.97 -9.98
N ALA A 166 -25.37 -8.81 -10.24
CA ALA A 166 -23.92 -8.63 -10.19
C ALA A 166 -23.30 -8.86 -8.78
N ASP A 167 -24.08 -8.69 -7.70
CA ASP A 167 -23.66 -8.93 -6.31
C ASP A 167 -23.86 -10.38 -5.85
N SER A 168 -24.22 -11.27 -6.78
CA SER A 168 -24.43 -12.69 -6.47
C SER A 168 -23.18 -13.33 -5.87
N LYS A 169 -23.43 -14.29 -4.98
CA LYS A 169 -22.39 -15.05 -4.29
C LYS A 169 -22.47 -16.51 -4.67
N ASP A 170 -21.31 -17.17 -4.67
CA ASP A 170 -21.23 -18.63 -4.76
C ASP A 170 -21.65 -19.31 -3.45
N GLN A 171 -21.63 -20.63 -3.44
CA GLN A 171 -21.94 -21.45 -2.27
C GLN A 171 -20.97 -21.22 -1.10
N ASN A 172 -19.79 -20.67 -1.39
CA ASN A 172 -18.75 -20.34 -0.41
C ASN A 172 -18.86 -18.91 0.13
N GLY A 173 -19.76 -18.09 -0.41
CA GLY A 173 -19.93 -16.67 -0.06
C GLY A 173 -19.02 -15.71 -0.82
N GLN A 174 -18.30 -16.17 -1.84
CA GLN A 174 -17.47 -15.36 -2.75
C GLN A 174 -18.33 -14.70 -3.82
N THR A 175 -18.18 -13.39 -3.98
CA THR A 175 -18.94 -12.62 -4.99
C THR A 175 -18.45 -12.92 -6.41
N LEU A 176 -19.29 -12.67 -7.42
CA LEU A 176 -18.92 -12.77 -8.84
C LEU A 176 -17.64 -12.00 -9.19
N LEU A 177 -17.50 -10.78 -8.65
CA LEU A 177 -16.32 -9.93 -8.89
C LEU A 177 -15.02 -10.60 -8.42
N HIS A 178 -15.02 -11.17 -7.21
CA HIS A 178 -13.87 -11.93 -6.70
C HIS A 178 -13.54 -13.17 -7.55
N LEU A 179 -14.53 -13.87 -8.11
CA LEU A 179 -14.28 -15.01 -8.99
C LEU A 179 -13.58 -14.55 -10.28
N ALA A 180 -14.07 -13.45 -10.90
CA ALA A 180 -13.45 -12.87 -12.08
C ALA A 180 -12.00 -12.41 -11.81
N VAL A 181 -11.74 -11.80 -10.65
CA VAL A 181 -10.38 -11.41 -10.22
C VAL A 181 -9.50 -12.64 -10.02
N SER A 182 -9.98 -13.69 -9.37
CA SER A 182 -9.20 -14.91 -9.13
C SER A 182 -8.82 -15.66 -10.42
N GLN A 183 -9.57 -15.44 -11.50
CA GLN A 183 -9.28 -15.99 -12.82
C GLN A 183 -8.37 -15.09 -13.67
N GLY A 184 -8.04 -13.88 -13.21
CA GLY A 184 -7.24 -12.93 -13.98
C GLY A 184 -7.92 -12.46 -15.28
N ARG A 185 -9.27 -12.41 -15.33
CA ARG A 185 -10.01 -12.00 -16.53
C ARG A 185 -10.47 -10.54 -16.44
N PRO A 186 -9.72 -9.56 -16.99
CA PRO A 186 -10.10 -8.15 -16.92
C PRO A 186 -11.38 -7.84 -17.69
N ASP A 187 -11.64 -8.54 -18.81
CA ASP A 187 -12.85 -8.35 -19.63
C ASP A 187 -14.13 -8.64 -18.82
N LEU A 188 -14.08 -9.68 -17.97
CA LEU A 188 -15.19 -10.00 -17.07
C LEU A 188 -15.34 -8.98 -15.95
N VAL A 189 -14.23 -8.51 -15.40
CA VAL A 189 -14.26 -7.46 -14.37
C VAL A 189 -14.89 -6.19 -14.96
N GLN A 190 -14.52 -5.81 -16.17
CA GLN A 190 -15.10 -4.68 -16.88
C GLN A 190 -16.60 -4.86 -17.11
N LEU A 191 -17.01 -6.02 -17.67
CA LEU A 191 -18.43 -6.33 -17.87
C LEU A 191 -19.22 -6.25 -16.56
N LEU A 192 -18.71 -6.85 -15.48
CA LEU A 192 -19.37 -6.80 -14.19
C LEU A 192 -19.46 -5.36 -13.68
N LEU A 193 -18.40 -4.56 -13.79
CA LEU A 193 -18.37 -3.16 -13.36
C LEU A 193 -19.38 -2.26 -14.10
N GLU A 194 -19.74 -2.57 -15.35
CA GLU A 194 -20.81 -1.88 -16.09
C GLU A 194 -22.15 -1.96 -15.34
N PHE A 195 -22.43 -3.08 -14.68
CA PHE A 195 -23.65 -3.30 -13.89
C PHE A 195 -23.56 -2.80 -12.43
N LYS A 196 -22.53 -2.02 -12.09
CA LYS A 196 -22.33 -1.38 -10.78
C LYS A 196 -22.45 -2.33 -9.57
N PRO A 197 -21.66 -3.43 -9.52
CA PRO A 197 -21.56 -4.29 -8.36
C PRO A 197 -20.97 -3.52 -7.18
N ASN A 198 -21.15 -4.07 -5.99
CA ASN A 198 -20.47 -3.61 -4.80
C ASN A 198 -18.97 -3.91 -4.90
N VAL A 199 -18.19 -2.89 -5.27
CA VAL A 199 -16.73 -2.93 -5.39
C VAL A 199 -16.04 -3.20 -4.04
N GLU A 200 -16.73 -2.95 -2.92
CA GLU A 200 -16.25 -3.18 -1.56
C GLU A 200 -16.83 -4.46 -0.94
N ALA A 201 -17.41 -5.35 -1.75
CA ALA A 201 -17.90 -6.62 -1.24
C ALA A 201 -16.75 -7.41 -0.60
N LEU A 202 -17.02 -8.13 0.48
CA LEU A 202 -16.01 -8.96 1.14
C LEU A 202 -16.10 -10.41 0.62
N SER A 203 -14.94 -10.99 0.32
CA SER A 203 -14.82 -12.43 0.08
C SER A 203 -15.07 -13.23 1.36
N ARG A 204 -15.09 -14.57 1.24
CA ARG A 204 -15.08 -15.50 2.39
C ARG A 204 -13.92 -15.22 3.35
N SER A 205 -12.76 -14.89 2.79
CA SER A 205 -11.55 -14.52 3.53
C SER A 205 -11.61 -13.12 4.15
N GLY A 206 -12.67 -12.34 3.87
CA GLY A 206 -12.79 -10.96 4.31
C GLY A 206 -11.94 -9.96 3.53
N SER A 207 -11.36 -10.36 2.39
CA SER A 207 -10.64 -9.45 1.49
C SER A 207 -11.59 -8.70 0.56
N THR A 208 -11.22 -7.49 0.15
CA THR A 208 -11.89 -6.78 -0.95
C THR A 208 -11.40 -7.26 -2.32
N PRO A 209 -12.14 -6.98 -3.41
CA PRO A 209 -11.71 -7.30 -4.77
C PRO A 209 -10.38 -6.61 -5.12
N LEU A 210 -10.16 -5.39 -4.63
CA LEU A 210 -8.90 -4.67 -4.84
C LEU A 210 -7.74 -5.32 -4.06
N GLU A 211 -7.96 -5.79 -2.83
CA GLU A 211 -6.98 -6.56 -2.07
C GLU A 211 -6.64 -7.88 -2.79
N ALA A 212 -7.63 -8.58 -3.34
CA ALA A 212 -7.44 -9.79 -4.13
C ALA A 212 -6.63 -9.53 -5.41
N ALA A 213 -6.97 -8.48 -6.16
CA ALA A 213 -6.23 -8.06 -7.36
C ALA A 213 -4.79 -7.63 -7.04
N SER A 214 -4.60 -6.96 -5.91
CA SER A 214 -3.27 -6.57 -5.43
C SER A 214 -2.42 -7.75 -4.97
N SER A 215 -3.05 -8.82 -4.50
CA SER A 215 -2.37 -10.06 -4.17
C SER A 215 -1.94 -10.83 -5.43
N SER A 216 -2.81 -10.94 -6.43
CA SER A 216 -2.50 -11.63 -7.69
C SER A 216 -1.52 -10.85 -8.58
N GLY A 217 -1.50 -9.51 -8.48
CA GLY A 217 -0.61 -8.66 -9.28
C GLY A 217 -1.23 -8.19 -10.60
N GLU A 218 -2.55 -8.31 -10.73
CA GLU A 218 -3.28 -7.98 -11.95
C GLU A 218 -3.46 -6.46 -12.07
N SER A 219 -2.52 -5.80 -12.77
CA SER A 219 -2.45 -4.34 -12.89
C SER A 219 -3.69 -3.73 -13.57
N LEU A 220 -4.16 -4.33 -14.67
CA LEU A 220 -5.35 -3.89 -15.40
C LEU A 220 -6.62 -4.00 -14.53
N ILE A 221 -6.76 -5.10 -13.80
CA ILE A 221 -7.89 -5.32 -12.90
C ILE A 221 -7.86 -4.29 -11.76
N ALA A 222 -6.70 -4.04 -11.17
CA ALA A 222 -6.54 -3.01 -10.15
C ALA A 222 -6.88 -1.62 -10.68
N GLU A 223 -6.46 -1.28 -11.91
CA GLU A 223 -6.79 -0.01 -12.56
C GLU A 223 -8.31 0.15 -12.77
N LEU A 224 -8.99 -0.88 -13.28
CA LEU A 224 -10.44 -0.90 -13.47
C LEU A 224 -11.18 -0.68 -12.14
N LEU A 225 -10.78 -1.39 -11.08
CA LEU A 225 -11.38 -1.26 -9.75
C LEU A 225 -11.16 0.15 -9.17
N LEU A 226 -9.95 0.69 -9.30
CA LEU A 226 -9.62 2.05 -8.85
C LEU A 226 -10.36 3.14 -9.65
N ALA A 227 -10.59 2.93 -10.94
CA ALA A 227 -11.40 3.83 -11.77
C ALA A 227 -12.86 3.89 -11.27
N HIS A 228 -13.39 2.78 -10.75
CA HIS A 228 -14.71 2.68 -10.14
C HIS A 228 -14.76 3.05 -8.64
N LYS A 229 -13.76 3.80 -8.15
CA LYS A 229 -13.67 4.31 -6.77
C LYS A 229 -13.55 3.22 -5.69
N ALA A 230 -12.88 2.11 -6.00
CA ALA A 230 -12.47 1.16 -4.97
C ALA A 230 -11.63 1.85 -3.88
N ASN A 231 -11.86 1.48 -2.62
CA ASN A 231 -11.14 2.02 -1.49
C ASN A 231 -9.71 1.49 -1.47
N THR A 232 -8.75 2.39 -1.37
CA THR A 232 -7.31 2.05 -1.31
C THR A 232 -6.87 1.62 0.09
N GLU A 233 -7.69 1.86 1.11
CA GLU A 233 -7.38 1.54 2.49
C GLU A 233 -7.77 0.10 2.85
N ARG A 234 -7.12 -0.43 3.90
CA ARG A 234 -7.32 -1.79 4.39
C ARG A 234 -8.76 -2.05 4.81
N SER A 235 -9.29 -3.21 4.46
CA SER A 235 -10.55 -3.73 5.02
C SER A 235 -10.41 -4.06 6.52
N GLY A 236 -11.48 -3.90 7.30
CA GLY A 236 -11.42 -4.17 8.75
C GLY A 236 -11.08 -5.63 9.12
N SER A 237 -11.29 -6.56 8.18
CA SER A 237 -11.17 -8.00 8.43
C SER A 237 -9.77 -8.55 8.21
N PHE A 238 -9.00 -8.03 7.25
CA PHE A 238 -7.71 -8.62 6.88
C PHE A 238 -6.50 -7.99 7.59
N MET A 239 -5.41 -8.77 7.66
CA MET A 239 -4.13 -8.36 8.22
C MET A 239 -3.46 -7.24 7.40
N PHE A 240 -3.62 -7.29 6.08
CA PHE A 240 -2.94 -6.46 5.09
C PHE A 240 -3.95 -5.69 4.22
N GLY A 241 -3.61 -4.45 3.86
CA GLY A 241 -4.37 -3.68 2.87
C GLY A 241 -3.84 -3.85 1.45
N PRO A 242 -4.45 -3.22 0.43
CA PRO A 242 -4.03 -3.34 -0.97
C PRO A 242 -2.54 -3.03 -1.18
N ILE A 243 -2.06 -1.92 -0.59
CA ILE A 243 -0.66 -1.48 -0.71
C ILE A 243 0.32 -2.47 -0.06
N HIS A 244 -0.10 -3.15 1.02
CA HIS A 244 0.72 -4.13 1.71
C HIS A 244 0.89 -5.39 0.85
N TYR A 245 -0.18 -5.87 0.21
CA TYR A 245 -0.11 -7.01 -0.71
C TYR A 245 0.77 -6.73 -1.92
N ALA A 246 0.59 -5.57 -2.55
CA ALA A 246 1.40 -5.17 -3.69
C ALA A 246 2.89 -5.08 -3.31
N ALA A 247 3.21 -4.48 -2.15
CA ALA A 247 4.57 -4.36 -1.65
C ALA A 247 5.21 -5.71 -1.29
N ARG A 248 4.47 -6.59 -0.61
CA ARG A 248 4.93 -7.92 -0.18
C ARG A 248 5.23 -8.83 -1.37
N ASN A 249 4.29 -8.91 -2.31
CA ASN A 249 4.41 -9.81 -3.46
C ASN A 249 5.34 -9.25 -4.56
N GLY A 250 5.68 -7.96 -4.51
CA GLY A 250 6.61 -7.34 -5.45
C GLY A 250 5.94 -6.77 -6.71
N HIS A 251 4.63 -6.49 -6.65
CA HIS A 251 3.85 -6.01 -7.80
C HIS A 251 4.00 -4.50 -7.98
N ILE A 252 5.06 -4.11 -8.70
CA ILE A 252 5.49 -2.72 -8.90
C ILE A 252 4.41 -1.86 -9.55
N GLU A 253 3.77 -2.36 -10.59
CA GLU A 253 2.77 -1.63 -11.38
C GLU A 253 1.52 -1.36 -10.56
N VAL A 254 1.02 -2.38 -9.83
CA VAL A 254 -0.11 -2.22 -8.91
C VAL A 254 0.24 -1.23 -7.81
N LEU A 255 1.44 -1.33 -7.23
CA LEU A 255 1.90 -0.42 -6.19
C LEU A 255 1.95 1.03 -6.69
N ARG A 256 2.46 1.25 -7.90
CA ARG A 256 2.49 2.57 -8.54
C ARG A 256 1.08 3.12 -8.78
N LEU A 257 0.15 2.30 -9.24
CA LEU A 257 -1.24 2.69 -9.44
C LEU A 257 -1.92 3.08 -8.13
N LEU A 258 -1.74 2.30 -7.06
CA LEU A 258 -2.28 2.59 -5.73
C LEU A 258 -1.76 3.93 -5.19
N LEU A 259 -0.44 4.16 -5.28
CA LEU A 259 0.19 5.42 -4.85
C LEU A 259 -0.33 6.62 -5.65
N LEU A 260 -0.49 6.47 -6.97
CA LEU A 260 -1.02 7.51 -7.84
C LEU A 260 -2.48 7.86 -7.54
N LYS A 261 -3.27 6.90 -7.06
CA LYS A 261 -4.68 7.09 -6.66
C LYS A 261 -4.84 7.55 -5.21
N GLY A 262 -3.74 7.87 -4.52
CA GLY A 262 -3.77 8.46 -3.18
C GLY A 262 -3.79 7.47 -2.03
N ALA A 263 -3.35 6.22 -2.23
CA ALA A 263 -3.16 5.27 -1.15
C ALA A 263 -2.16 5.80 -0.13
N LYS A 264 -2.46 5.69 1.17
CA LYS A 264 -1.55 6.12 2.23
C LYS A 264 -0.33 5.21 2.29
N VAL A 265 0.84 5.77 2.00
CA VAL A 265 2.13 5.07 1.99
C VAL A 265 2.47 4.45 3.34
N ASP A 266 2.19 5.19 4.41
CA ASP A 266 2.47 4.79 5.80
C ASP A 266 1.25 4.09 6.47
N SER A 267 0.33 3.52 5.68
CA SER A 267 -0.76 2.72 6.25
C SER A 267 -0.20 1.52 7.02
N LEU A 268 -0.85 1.17 8.12
CA LEU A 268 -0.40 0.11 9.02
C LEU A 268 -1.23 -1.17 8.83
N SER A 269 -0.55 -2.32 8.79
CA SER A 269 -1.15 -3.64 8.88
C SER A 269 -1.73 -3.89 10.29
N LYS A 270 -2.41 -5.03 10.51
CA LYS A 270 -2.89 -5.39 11.86
C LYS A 270 -1.73 -5.59 12.85
N ASP A 271 -0.57 -6.01 12.36
CA ASP A 271 0.67 -6.20 13.14
C ASP A 271 1.48 -4.90 13.27
N GLY A 272 0.95 -3.78 12.77
CA GLY A 272 1.64 -2.48 12.76
C GLY A 272 2.77 -2.38 11.74
N ASN A 273 2.89 -3.30 10.79
CA ASN A 273 3.86 -3.21 9.70
C ASN A 273 3.38 -2.20 8.65
N THR A 274 4.28 -1.39 8.11
CA THR A 274 4.00 -0.58 6.91
C THR A 274 4.29 -1.39 5.64
N ALA A 275 3.84 -0.90 4.49
CA ALA A 275 4.20 -1.48 3.19
C ALA A 275 5.73 -1.57 2.99
N LEU A 276 6.50 -0.62 3.55
CA LEU A 276 7.96 -0.64 3.48
C LEU A 276 8.58 -1.78 4.30
N HIS A 277 8.01 -2.10 5.47
CA HIS A 277 8.48 -3.26 6.26
C HIS A 277 8.35 -4.56 5.46
N LEU A 278 7.18 -4.77 4.84
CA LEU A 278 6.91 -5.99 4.06
C LEU A 278 7.74 -6.07 2.77
N ALA A 279 7.95 -4.94 2.07
CA ALA A 279 8.82 -4.90 0.90
C ALA A 279 10.27 -5.26 1.26
N VAL A 280 10.74 -4.85 2.44
CA VAL A 280 12.08 -5.16 2.92
C VAL A 280 12.20 -6.62 3.34
N GLU A 281 11.20 -7.14 4.07
CA GLU A 281 11.14 -8.54 4.51
C GLU A 281 11.21 -9.52 3.34
N GLU A 282 10.52 -9.23 2.24
CA GLU A 282 10.46 -10.09 1.05
C GLU A 282 11.50 -9.70 -0.04
N HIS A 283 12.51 -8.90 0.32
CA HIS A 283 13.60 -8.48 -0.58
C HIS A 283 13.18 -7.73 -1.87
N ARG A 284 12.04 -7.03 -1.84
CA ARG A 284 11.47 -6.29 -3.00
C ARG A 284 12.07 -4.90 -3.12
N ARG A 285 13.30 -4.82 -3.64
CA ARG A 285 14.09 -3.57 -3.77
C ARG A 285 13.39 -2.47 -4.56
N ASP A 286 12.75 -2.82 -5.68
CA ASP A 286 12.09 -1.83 -6.53
C ASP A 286 10.83 -1.27 -5.89
N CYS A 287 10.05 -2.11 -5.20
CA CYS A 287 8.93 -1.67 -4.37
C CYS A 287 9.41 -0.73 -3.24
N ALA A 288 10.48 -1.09 -2.54
CA ALA A 288 11.06 -0.25 -1.49
C ALA A 288 11.53 1.11 -2.05
N ARG A 289 12.19 1.13 -3.21
CA ARG A 289 12.59 2.36 -3.90
C ARG A 289 11.40 3.25 -4.23
N LEU A 290 10.31 2.66 -4.74
CA LEU A 290 9.10 3.40 -5.09
C LEU A 290 8.40 3.96 -3.85
N LEU A 291 8.28 3.17 -2.78
CA LEU A 291 7.71 3.63 -1.51
C LEU A 291 8.52 4.80 -0.93
N LEU A 292 9.84 4.67 -0.88
CA LEU A 292 10.74 5.74 -0.40
C LEU A 292 10.70 6.98 -1.29
N ALA A 293 10.55 6.83 -2.61
CA ALA A 293 10.39 7.96 -3.52
C ALA A 293 9.05 8.70 -3.31
N ASN A 294 8.01 8.01 -2.83
CA ASN A 294 6.70 8.59 -2.50
C ASN A 294 6.58 9.03 -1.03
N GLY A 295 7.71 9.15 -0.32
CA GLY A 295 7.75 9.71 1.03
C GLY A 295 7.45 8.73 2.17
N ALA A 296 7.61 7.43 1.95
CA ALA A 296 7.51 6.43 3.03
C ALA A 296 8.49 6.75 4.17
N ARG A 297 8.01 6.74 5.41
CA ARG A 297 8.85 6.99 6.59
C ARG A 297 9.66 5.73 6.95
N THR A 298 10.95 5.92 7.17
CA THR A 298 11.90 4.85 7.54
C THR A 298 11.97 4.57 9.04
N ASP A 299 11.38 5.43 9.87
CA ASP A 299 11.53 5.36 11.33
C ASP A 299 10.31 4.75 12.03
N ILE A 300 9.29 4.37 11.27
CA ILE A 300 8.09 3.71 11.82
C ILE A 300 8.50 2.35 12.38
N ARG A 301 7.99 2.04 13.56
CA ARG A 301 8.23 0.76 14.25
C ARG A 301 7.00 -0.13 14.15
N ASN A 302 7.21 -1.41 13.89
CA ASN A 302 6.12 -2.38 13.92
C ASN A 302 5.58 -2.62 15.35
N ALA A 303 4.37 -3.18 15.47
CA ALA A 303 3.73 -3.34 16.77
C ALA A 303 4.26 -4.55 17.56
N GLY A 304 4.76 -5.58 16.87
CA GLY A 304 5.32 -6.80 17.47
C GLY A 304 6.64 -6.55 18.19
N GLU A 305 7.71 -6.39 17.42
CA GLU A 305 9.08 -6.28 17.94
C GLU A 305 9.55 -4.83 18.14
N GLY A 306 8.82 -3.86 17.60
CA GLY A 306 9.27 -2.47 17.55
C GLY A 306 10.37 -2.24 16.51
N ASP A 307 10.52 -3.15 15.55
CA ASP A 307 11.54 -3.08 14.51
C ASP A 307 11.19 -2.01 13.47
N THR A 308 12.21 -1.27 13.02
CA THR A 308 12.10 -0.42 11.83
C THR A 308 12.43 -1.22 10.56
N PRO A 309 12.13 -0.72 9.35
CA PRO A 309 12.55 -1.38 8.12
C PRO A 309 14.06 -1.65 8.07
N LEU A 310 14.88 -0.81 8.72
CA LEU A 310 16.32 -1.04 8.81
C LEU A 310 16.68 -2.25 9.70
N HIS A 311 15.94 -2.48 10.80
CA HIS A 311 16.11 -3.68 11.63
C HIS A 311 15.76 -4.96 10.84
N ILE A 312 14.68 -4.92 10.05
CA ILE A 312 14.30 -6.06 9.19
C ILE A 312 15.34 -6.29 8.09
N ALA A 313 15.82 -5.24 7.43
CA ALA A 313 16.89 -5.35 6.43
C ALA A 313 18.18 -5.93 7.04
N ALA A 314 18.48 -5.53 8.29
CA ALA A 314 19.62 -6.05 9.04
C ALA A 314 19.43 -7.52 9.46
N SER A 315 18.22 -7.91 9.85
CA SER A 315 17.87 -9.28 10.22
C SER A 315 17.95 -10.24 9.04
N THR A 316 17.47 -9.80 7.88
CA THR A 316 17.46 -10.59 6.63
C THR A 316 18.82 -10.66 5.94
N GLY A 317 19.75 -9.74 6.23
CA GLY A 317 21.08 -9.75 5.62
C GLY A 317 21.17 -9.03 4.26
N ASP A 318 20.19 -8.22 3.87
CA ASP A 318 20.17 -7.58 2.53
C ASP A 318 21.02 -6.30 2.50
N ASP A 319 22.30 -6.45 2.18
CA ASP A 319 23.29 -5.36 2.04
C ASP A 319 22.80 -4.19 1.17
N ASN A 320 22.10 -4.50 0.06
CA ASN A 320 21.66 -3.48 -0.87
C ASN A 320 20.44 -2.72 -0.34
N MET A 321 19.55 -3.42 0.37
CA MET A 321 18.41 -2.77 1.03
C MET A 321 18.88 -1.87 2.17
N VAL A 322 19.84 -2.32 2.97
CA VAL A 322 20.45 -1.51 4.03
C VAL A 322 21.09 -0.25 3.44
N LYS A 323 21.88 -0.37 2.37
CA LYS A 323 22.46 0.79 1.68
C LYS A 323 21.39 1.74 1.15
N LEU A 324 20.32 1.22 0.56
CA LEU A 324 19.21 2.03 0.04
C LEU A 324 18.50 2.81 1.16
N LEU A 325 18.19 2.14 2.28
CA LEU A 325 17.55 2.76 3.44
C LEU A 325 18.44 3.83 4.07
N LEU A 326 19.74 3.55 4.25
CA LEU A 326 20.71 4.52 4.76
C LEU A 326 20.87 5.72 3.83
N GLN A 327 20.93 5.50 2.51
CA GLN A 327 20.97 6.58 1.52
C GLN A 327 19.73 7.49 1.58
N LYS A 328 18.57 6.92 1.96
CA LYS A 328 17.30 7.65 2.13
C LYS A 328 17.10 8.21 3.53
N GLY A 329 18.12 8.17 4.39
CA GLY A 329 18.12 8.83 5.70
C GLY A 329 17.55 7.98 6.84
N ALA A 330 17.48 6.66 6.70
CA ALA A 330 17.05 5.79 7.79
C ALA A 330 17.98 5.93 9.02
N ASN A 331 17.39 6.13 10.19
CA ASN A 331 18.16 6.29 11.42
C ASN A 331 18.64 4.92 11.95
N LYS A 332 19.96 4.76 12.06
CA LYS A 332 20.64 3.54 12.53
C LYS A 332 20.63 3.36 14.04
N ASP A 333 20.39 4.43 14.80
CA ASP A 333 20.48 4.45 16.26
C ASP A 333 19.13 4.13 16.93
N VAL A 334 18.09 3.92 16.13
CA VAL A 334 16.76 3.52 16.62
C VAL A 334 16.88 2.15 17.29
N ARG A 335 16.25 2.03 18.46
CA ARG A 335 16.18 0.77 19.21
C ARG A 335 14.78 0.17 19.11
N ASN A 336 14.74 -1.14 18.91
CA ASN A 336 13.51 -1.93 18.97
C ASN A 336 13.05 -2.15 20.43
N ARG A 337 11.98 -2.93 20.64
CA ARG A 337 11.42 -3.18 21.98
C ARG A 337 12.38 -3.95 22.89
N GLN A 338 13.29 -4.74 22.32
CA GLN A 338 14.36 -5.42 23.05
C GLN A 338 15.55 -4.48 23.37
N GLY A 339 15.50 -3.21 22.95
CA GLY A 339 16.58 -2.26 23.14
C GLY A 339 17.75 -2.46 22.18
N LYS A 340 17.61 -3.32 21.18
CA LYS A 340 18.61 -3.64 20.17
C LYS A 340 18.55 -2.64 19.03
N THR A 341 19.70 -2.27 18.51
CA THR A 341 19.85 -1.50 17.27
C THR A 341 19.86 -2.44 16.07
N ALA A 342 19.71 -1.88 14.86
CA ALA A 342 19.86 -2.67 13.62
C ALA A 342 21.24 -3.37 13.54
N TYR A 343 22.28 -2.79 14.15
CA TYR A 343 23.58 -3.43 14.27
C TYR A 343 23.54 -4.67 15.15
N ASP A 344 22.96 -4.56 16.36
CA ASP A 344 22.88 -5.70 17.29
C ASP A 344 22.13 -6.87 16.64
N VAL A 345 21.03 -6.59 15.92
CA VAL A 345 20.27 -7.59 15.15
C VAL A 345 21.13 -8.24 14.06
N ALA A 346 21.90 -7.46 13.30
CA ALA A 346 22.84 -8.02 12.31
C ALA A 346 23.92 -8.89 12.97
N THR A 347 24.38 -8.53 14.18
CA THR A 347 25.40 -9.31 14.89
C THR A 347 24.89 -10.64 15.38
N GLU A 348 23.66 -10.67 15.92
CA GLU A 348 23.02 -11.91 16.39
C GLU A 348 22.78 -12.89 15.25
N ASN A 349 22.39 -12.37 14.07
CA ASN A 349 22.16 -13.20 12.89
C ASN A 349 23.46 -13.54 12.13
N GLY A 350 24.61 -13.00 12.55
CA GLY A 350 25.93 -13.32 11.97
C GLY A 350 26.18 -12.71 10.58
N HIS A 351 25.49 -11.63 10.21
CA HIS A 351 25.58 -11.02 8.88
C HIS A 351 26.82 -10.13 8.75
N VAL A 352 28.00 -10.75 8.59
CA VAL A 352 29.30 -10.05 8.60
C VAL A 352 29.44 -8.97 7.52
N ARG A 353 28.79 -9.16 6.36
CA ARG A 353 28.81 -8.19 5.24
C ARG A 353 28.07 -6.90 5.57
N LEU A 354 27.02 -6.99 6.39
CA LEU A 354 26.29 -5.85 6.88
C LEU A 354 27.09 -5.06 7.91
N PHE A 355 28.09 -5.64 8.58
CA PHE A 355 28.95 -4.88 9.50
C PHE A 355 29.76 -3.84 8.77
N ASP A 356 30.10 -4.04 7.49
CA ASP A 356 30.68 -2.94 6.72
C ASP A 356 29.60 -1.88 6.50
N ALA A 357 28.43 -2.23 5.97
CA ALA A 357 27.33 -1.27 5.69
C ALA A 357 26.82 -0.48 6.92
N LEU A 358 26.71 -1.13 8.08
CA LEU A 358 26.17 -0.58 9.33
C LEU A 358 27.26 0.03 10.24
N CYS A 359 28.47 -0.56 10.28
CA CYS A 359 29.62 -0.12 11.10
C CYS A 359 30.73 0.58 10.31
N LEU A 360 30.41 1.16 9.15
CA LEU A 360 31.35 1.94 8.34
C LEU A 360 32.06 3.07 9.13
N GLY A 361 31.42 3.61 10.18
CA GLY A 361 32.04 4.52 11.15
C GLY A 361 32.82 3.81 12.26
N ASP A 362 32.26 2.74 12.86
CA ASP A 362 32.83 2.10 14.05
C ASP A 362 34.12 1.33 13.78
N LYS A 363 34.24 0.63 12.63
CA LYS A 363 35.48 -0.10 12.28
C LYS A 363 36.65 0.86 12.06
N LEU A 364 36.39 2.00 11.41
CA LEU A 364 37.37 3.08 11.25
C LEU A 364 37.75 3.65 12.62
N CYS A 365 36.78 3.98 13.48
CA CYS A 365 37.02 4.48 14.83
C CYS A 365 37.81 3.49 15.71
N ILE A 366 37.56 2.18 15.60
CA ILE A 366 38.29 1.14 16.34
C ILE A 366 39.74 1.02 15.83
N ALA A 367 39.95 0.99 14.51
CA ALA A 367 41.28 0.96 13.91
C ALA A 367 42.11 2.21 14.30
N VAL A 368 41.46 3.37 14.26
CA VAL A 368 42.02 4.65 14.71
C VAL A 368 42.38 4.64 16.19
N ARG A 369 41.51 4.11 17.06
CA ARG A 369 41.79 3.97 18.50
C ARG A 369 43.05 3.14 18.76
N LYS A 370 43.25 2.07 18.00
CA LYS A 370 44.44 1.21 18.08
C LYS A 370 45.68 1.84 17.43
N GLY A 371 45.51 2.78 16.50
CA GLY A 371 46.60 3.42 15.76
C GLY A 371 47.12 2.59 14.59
N GLU A 372 46.32 1.63 14.09
CA GLU A 372 46.73 0.73 13.01
C GLU A 372 46.62 1.43 11.63
N VAL A 373 47.62 2.22 11.25
CA VAL A 373 47.61 3.03 10.02
C VAL A 373 47.31 2.20 8.75
N ARG A 374 47.85 0.98 8.67
CA ARG A 374 47.64 0.08 7.52
C ARG A 374 46.17 -0.37 7.38
N THR A 375 45.47 -0.60 8.48
CA THR A 375 44.06 -1.02 8.44
C THR A 375 43.16 0.19 8.19
N ILE A 376 43.50 1.36 8.74
CA ILE A 376 42.83 2.63 8.44
C ILE A 376 42.87 2.92 6.94
N GLN A 377 44.04 2.82 6.31
CA GLN A 377 44.20 3.10 4.89
C GLN A 377 43.41 2.12 4.01
N LYS A 378 43.46 0.81 4.32
CA LYS A 378 42.65 -0.21 3.63
C LYS A 378 41.15 0.05 3.78
N LEU A 379 40.68 0.40 4.97
CA LEU A 379 39.27 0.70 5.21
C LEU A 379 38.82 1.93 4.40
N LEU A 380 39.65 2.98 4.34
CA LEU A 380 39.37 4.16 3.52
C LEU A 380 39.36 3.84 2.01
N GLU A 381 40.19 2.90 1.55
CA GLU A 381 40.19 2.42 0.15
C GLU A 381 38.96 1.58 -0.22
N ILE A 382 38.39 0.85 0.75
CA ILE A 382 37.14 0.07 0.59
C ILE A 382 35.90 0.98 0.58
N GLY A 383 36.08 2.29 0.77
CA GLY A 383 34.99 3.28 0.77
C GLY A 383 34.46 3.58 2.16
N ALA A 384 35.32 3.53 3.19
CA ALA A 384 34.88 3.85 4.54
C ALA A 384 34.29 5.27 4.65
N ALA A 385 33.14 5.43 5.31
CA ALA A 385 32.53 6.74 5.54
C ALA A 385 33.44 7.55 6.49
N ILE A 386 34.27 8.42 5.92
CA ILE A 386 35.34 9.11 6.65
C ILE A 386 34.80 10.01 7.77
N ASN A 387 33.61 10.59 7.58
CA ASN A 387 32.89 11.40 8.56
C ASN A 387 31.84 10.59 9.35
N GLY A 388 31.91 9.25 9.30
CA GLY A 388 31.03 8.38 10.06
C GLY A 388 31.19 8.63 11.57
N ARG A 389 30.05 8.66 12.27
CA ARG A 389 29.99 8.77 13.73
C ARG A 389 29.82 7.40 14.36
N ASP A 390 30.51 7.19 15.47
CA ASP A 390 30.37 6.00 16.31
C ASP A 390 29.14 6.09 17.24
N GLN A 391 28.93 5.04 18.04
CA GLN A 391 27.85 4.95 19.04
C GLN A 391 27.82 6.08 20.10
N ASN A 392 28.89 6.89 20.21
CA ASN A 392 28.96 8.05 21.11
C ASN A 392 28.84 9.38 20.32
N GLY A 393 28.48 9.33 19.04
CA GLY A 393 28.41 10.51 18.18
C GLY A 393 29.79 11.03 17.73
N TRP A 394 30.88 10.31 18.01
CA TRP A 394 32.25 10.76 17.71
C TRP A 394 32.71 10.34 16.32
N THR A 395 33.40 11.24 15.62
CA THR A 395 34.08 10.89 14.36
C THR A 395 35.40 10.15 14.61
N ALA A 396 35.93 9.53 13.56
CA ALA A 396 37.28 8.98 13.56
C ALA A 396 38.32 10.01 14.03
N LEU A 397 38.19 11.28 13.62
CA LEU A 397 39.09 12.37 14.04
C LEU A 397 39.00 12.66 15.55
N HIS A 398 37.81 12.63 16.14
CA HIS A 398 37.64 12.80 17.59
C HIS A 398 38.37 11.70 18.36
N ARG A 399 38.20 10.44 17.94
CA ARG A 399 38.88 9.28 18.56
C ARG A 399 40.39 9.34 18.39
N ALA A 400 40.87 9.73 17.21
CA ALA A 400 42.31 9.88 16.93
C ALA A 400 42.93 10.95 17.83
N SER A 401 42.25 12.09 17.94
CA SER A 401 42.70 13.25 18.71
C SER A 401 42.66 13.00 20.21
N PHE A 402 41.62 12.34 20.70
CA PHE A 402 41.51 11.90 22.08
C PHE A 402 42.62 10.91 22.47
N LYS A 403 43.03 10.02 21.57
CA LYS A 403 44.11 9.04 21.85
C LYS A 403 45.52 9.52 21.50
N GLY A 404 45.68 10.73 20.98
CA GLY A 404 47.00 11.25 20.59
C GLY A 404 47.65 10.51 19.41
N ARG A 405 46.86 9.89 18.53
CA ARG A 405 47.39 9.05 17.42
C ARG A 405 47.72 9.92 16.20
N ILE A 406 48.88 10.56 16.20
CA ILE A 406 49.25 11.54 15.18
C ILE A 406 49.25 11.01 13.74
N ASP A 407 49.71 9.77 13.53
CA ASP A 407 49.75 9.16 12.20
C ASP A 407 48.35 8.84 11.66
N ALA A 408 47.43 8.44 12.55
CA ALA A 408 46.03 8.26 12.19
C ALA A 408 45.38 9.61 11.85
N VAL A 409 45.65 10.66 12.63
CA VAL A 409 45.17 12.04 12.34
C VAL A 409 45.68 12.50 10.97
N ARG A 410 46.96 12.26 10.65
CA ARG A 410 47.56 12.63 9.36
C ARG A 410 46.84 11.98 8.19
N VAL A 411 46.65 10.66 8.23
CA VAL A 411 45.98 9.91 7.16
C VAL A 411 44.52 10.36 6.98
N LEU A 412 43.80 10.61 8.07
CA LEU A 412 42.42 11.09 8.00
C LEU A 412 42.33 12.49 7.39
N LEU A 413 43.23 13.41 7.74
CA LEU A 413 43.30 14.76 7.18
C LEU A 413 43.70 14.77 5.70
N GLU A 414 44.60 13.89 5.28
CA GLU A 414 44.98 13.72 3.87
C GLU A 414 43.83 13.23 2.99
N ARG A 415 42.91 12.44 3.57
CA ARG A 415 41.73 11.91 2.89
C ARG A 415 40.50 12.83 2.98
N GLY A 416 40.67 14.06 3.49
CA GLY A 416 39.63 15.09 3.48
C GLY A 416 38.53 14.93 4.53
N ILE A 417 38.86 14.38 5.70
CA ILE A 417 37.93 14.37 6.84
C ILE A 417 37.53 15.80 7.25
N ASP A 418 36.29 15.99 7.68
CA ASP A 418 35.85 17.27 8.23
C ASP A 418 36.54 17.55 9.58
N VAL A 419 37.34 18.61 9.61
CA VAL A 419 38.19 18.97 10.75
C VAL A 419 37.37 19.59 11.89
N ASP A 420 36.29 20.28 11.53
CA ASP A 420 35.47 21.07 12.46
C ASP A 420 34.14 20.37 12.80
N ALA A 421 34.02 19.09 12.47
CA ALA A 421 32.89 18.27 12.85
C ALA A 421 32.66 18.34 14.37
N LYS A 422 31.40 18.55 14.76
CA LYS A 422 30.99 18.66 16.18
C LYS A 422 30.25 17.41 16.66
N ASP A 423 30.56 16.95 17.86
CA ASP A 423 29.77 15.92 18.55
C ASP A 423 28.47 16.49 19.17
N GLU A 424 27.73 15.68 19.92
CA GLU A 424 26.45 16.06 20.54
C GLU A 424 26.60 17.16 21.61
N GLU A 425 27.78 17.28 22.23
CA GLU A 425 28.11 18.30 23.23
C GLU A 425 28.78 19.55 22.60
N GLY A 426 28.91 19.55 21.27
CA GLY A 426 29.54 20.62 20.51
C GLY A 426 31.08 20.58 20.53
N TYR A 427 31.68 19.49 21.01
CA TYR A 427 33.15 19.31 20.97
C TYR A 427 33.60 19.08 19.54
N THR A 428 34.76 19.63 19.20
CA THR A 428 35.51 19.33 17.97
C THR A 428 36.73 18.49 18.31
N ALA A 429 37.39 17.93 17.29
CA ALA A 429 38.65 17.22 17.45
C ALA A 429 39.73 18.04 18.17
N LEU A 430 39.75 19.37 17.96
CA LEU A 430 40.66 20.30 18.62
C LEU A 430 40.40 20.40 20.13
N HIS A 431 39.13 20.42 20.54
CA HIS A 431 38.76 20.41 21.96
C HIS A 431 39.25 19.12 22.64
N CYS A 432 39.08 17.97 21.99
CA CYS A 432 39.54 16.68 22.51
C CYS A 432 41.07 16.60 22.62
N ALA A 433 41.81 17.15 21.66
CA ALA A 433 43.28 17.20 21.71
C ALA A 433 43.80 18.11 22.83
N ALA A 434 43.16 19.27 23.01
CA ALA A 434 43.51 20.24 24.06
C ALA A 434 43.19 19.73 25.47
N GLU A 435 42.07 19.03 25.65
CA GLU A 435 41.66 18.45 26.94
C GLU A 435 42.62 17.37 27.45
N LEU A 436 43.23 16.60 26.55
CA LEU A 436 44.13 15.51 26.90
C LEU A 436 45.62 15.84 26.75
N GLY A 437 45.97 17.08 26.43
CA GLY A 437 47.36 17.53 26.42
C GLY A 437 48.16 17.08 25.19
N HIS A 438 47.51 16.69 24.09
CA HIS A 438 48.19 16.23 22.88
C HIS A 438 48.66 17.40 22.01
N ALA A 439 49.80 18.00 22.37
CA ALA A 439 50.36 19.18 21.69
C ALA A 439 50.60 18.96 20.19
N ASP A 440 51.20 17.83 19.82
CA ASP A 440 51.56 17.52 18.43
C ASP A 440 50.31 17.36 17.53
N VAL A 441 49.23 16.77 18.07
CA VAL A 441 47.95 16.66 17.36
C VAL A 441 47.28 18.03 17.23
N THR A 442 47.34 18.84 18.28
CA THR A 442 46.80 20.21 18.26
C THR A 442 47.50 21.05 17.19
N GLU A 443 48.83 21.00 17.11
CA GLU A 443 49.61 21.70 16.09
C GLU A 443 49.21 21.25 14.68
N LEU A 444 49.06 19.94 14.47
CA LEU A 444 48.68 19.38 13.17
C LEU A 444 47.26 19.82 12.75
N LEU A 445 46.30 19.83 13.66
CA LEU A 445 44.92 20.28 13.41
C LEU A 445 44.88 21.78 13.07
N VAL A 446 45.56 22.62 13.84
CA VAL A 446 45.65 24.07 13.60
C VAL A 446 46.30 24.35 12.23
N LYS A 447 47.39 23.65 11.90
CA LYS A 447 48.07 23.79 10.60
C LYS A 447 47.18 23.38 9.43
N LYS A 448 46.24 22.47 9.64
CA LYS A 448 45.27 22.00 8.64
C LYS A 448 43.97 22.80 8.63
N GLY A 449 43.91 23.92 9.37
CA GLY A 449 42.83 24.90 9.28
C GLY A 449 41.67 24.67 10.24
N ALA A 450 41.85 23.88 11.31
CA ALA A 450 40.84 23.73 12.35
C ALA A 450 40.42 25.09 12.95
N ASP A 451 39.14 25.27 13.21
CA ASP A 451 38.61 26.49 13.80
C ASP A 451 38.98 26.61 15.28
N VAL A 452 39.99 27.42 15.57
CA VAL A 452 40.53 27.64 16.93
C VAL A 452 39.53 28.32 17.86
N GLU A 453 38.60 29.10 17.28
CA GLU A 453 37.56 29.84 18.01
C GLU A 453 36.27 29.03 18.20
N ALA A 454 36.23 27.78 17.72
CA ALA A 454 35.08 26.92 17.90
C ALA A 454 34.75 26.78 19.40
N ARG A 455 33.44 26.81 19.70
CA ARG A 455 32.92 26.67 21.06
C ARG A 455 32.03 25.45 21.19
N THR A 456 32.17 24.79 22.33
CA THR A 456 31.26 23.74 22.80
C THR A 456 29.89 24.31 23.17
N ASN A 457 28.90 23.45 23.41
CA ASN A 457 27.55 23.87 23.84
C ASN A 457 27.56 24.62 25.18
N LYS A 458 28.60 24.42 26.00
CA LYS A 458 28.84 25.15 27.26
C LYS A 458 29.55 26.49 27.06
N GLY A 459 29.81 26.89 25.81
CA GLY A 459 30.45 28.14 25.44
C GLY A 459 31.97 28.17 25.62
N VAL A 460 32.59 27.02 25.91
CA VAL A 460 34.02 26.87 26.19
C VAL A 460 34.80 26.63 24.89
N SER A 461 35.91 27.34 24.70
CA SER A 461 36.84 27.14 23.57
C SER A 461 38.02 26.22 23.93
N ALA A 462 38.69 25.66 22.92
CA ALA A 462 39.88 24.83 23.12
C ALA A 462 41.00 25.55 23.90
N LEU A 463 41.14 26.88 23.71
CA LEU A 463 42.11 27.71 24.46
C LEU A 463 41.77 27.75 25.95
N GLN A 464 40.51 27.95 26.31
CA GLN A 464 40.05 27.98 27.70
C GLN A 464 40.26 26.62 28.40
N ILE A 465 40.06 25.51 27.67
CA ILE A 465 40.35 24.16 28.18
C ILE A 465 41.85 24.04 28.48
N ALA A 466 42.72 24.40 27.53
CA ALA A 466 44.18 24.31 27.69
C ALA A 466 44.71 25.20 28.83
N GLU A 467 44.14 26.40 29.02
CA GLU A 467 44.48 27.30 30.13
C GLU A 467 44.05 26.73 31.49
N SER A 468 42.85 26.13 31.56
CA SER A 468 42.32 25.54 32.79
C SER A 468 43.12 24.32 33.27
N LEU A 469 43.75 23.60 32.32
CA LEU A 469 44.60 22.43 32.58
C LEU A 469 46.09 22.78 32.62
N HIS A 470 46.44 24.07 32.49
CA HIS A 470 47.82 24.60 32.51
C HIS A 470 48.76 24.02 31.43
N TYR A 471 48.24 23.71 30.24
CA TYR A 471 49.04 23.22 29.11
C TYR A 471 49.70 24.36 28.31
N VAL A 472 50.83 24.87 28.80
CA VAL A 472 51.56 26.03 28.24
C VAL A 472 51.97 25.84 26.76
N GLY A 473 52.32 24.62 26.34
CA GLY A 473 52.66 24.34 24.95
C GLY A 473 51.46 24.48 24.01
N ILE A 474 50.30 23.98 24.44
CA ILE A 474 49.05 24.01 23.67
C ILE A 474 48.49 25.42 23.61
N THR A 475 48.52 26.18 24.71
CA THR A 475 48.09 27.57 24.71
C THR A 475 48.91 28.41 23.73
N ARG A 476 50.24 28.20 23.68
CA ARG A 476 51.11 28.88 22.69
C ARG A 476 50.75 28.51 21.25
N ILE A 477 50.48 27.23 20.97
CA ILE A 477 50.07 26.76 19.63
C ILE A 477 48.74 27.40 19.22
N LEU A 478 47.74 27.40 20.11
CA LEU A 478 46.42 27.96 19.83
C LEU A 478 46.48 29.49 19.65
N VAL A 479 47.19 30.22 20.52
CA VAL A 479 47.38 31.69 20.38
C VAL A 479 48.08 32.06 19.08
N ASN A 480 49.13 31.30 18.70
CA ASN A 480 49.80 31.51 17.42
C ASN A 480 48.88 31.19 16.23
N GLY A 481 47.99 30.19 16.37
CA GLY A 481 46.97 29.86 15.38
C GLY A 481 45.96 30.99 15.15
N VAL A 482 45.52 31.65 16.23
CA VAL A 482 44.63 32.83 16.16
C VAL A 482 45.32 34.00 15.45
N ALA A 483 46.55 34.34 15.85
CA ALA A 483 47.31 35.46 15.28
C ALA A 483 47.61 35.29 13.77
N ASN A 484 47.75 34.05 13.29
CA ASN A 484 47.96 33.77 11.87
C ASN A 484 46.71 33.99 11.02
N ARG A 485 45.50 33.87 11.59
CA ARG A 485 44.23 34.06 10.88
C ARG A 485 43.89 35.56 10.71
N ASP A 486 44.24 36.38 11.70
CA ASP A 486 44.04 37.83 11.67
C ASP A 486 44.94 38.51 10.60
N ASN A 487 46.17 38.03 10.42
CA ASN A 487 47.08 38.50 9.38
C ASN A 487 46.64 38.11 7.96
N VAL A 488 46.00 36.94 7.78
CA VAL A 488 45.43 36.52 6.48
C VAL A 488 44.18 37.33 6.14
N SER A 489 43.40 37.73 7.15
CA SER A 489 42.18 38.53 6.98
C SER A 489 42.48 40.00 6.61
N GLN A 490 43.60 40.56 7.05
CA GLN A 490 44.01 41.93 6.68
C GLN A 490 44.56 42.04 5.24
N ASN A 491 45.18 40.98 4.70
CA ASN A 491 45.76 41.00 3.35
C ASN A 491 44.76 40.81 2.19
N GLN A 492 43.50 40.46 2.48
CA GLN A 492 42.45 40.30 1.45
C GLN A 492 41.49 41.49 1.33
N ILE A 493 41.58 42.50 2.21
CA ILE A 493 40.68 43.68 2.23
C ILE A 493 41.30 44.90 1.51
N ALA A 494 42.58 44.83 1.10
CA ALA A 494 43.28 45.91 0.41
C ALA A 494 43.10 45.85 -1.13
N ALA A 495 41.87 45.90 -1.63
CA ALA A 495 41.58 46.19 -3.04
C ALA A 495 40.17 46.76 -3.25
N SER A 496 39.98 48.06 -2.91
CA SER A 496 38.98 49.04 -3.43
C SER A 496 37.47 48.68 -3.49
N PRO A 497 36.50 49.62 -3.32
CA PRO A 497 36.59 51.00 -3.82
C PRO A 497 35.97 52.10 -2.94
N ASP A 498 36.28 53.31 -3.41
CA ASP A 498 35.75 54.61 -3.04
C ASP A 498 34.23 54.77 -3.12
N ALA A 499 33.81 55.87 -2.46
CA ALA A 499 32.67 56.73 -2.76
C ALA A 499 31.34 56.53 -1.99
N ASN A 500 31.33 57.22 -0.85
CA ASN A 500 30.43 58.34 -0.53
C ASN A 500 29.38 58.17 0.58
N PRO A 501 29.21 59.22 1.42
CA PRO A 501 28.62 59.11 2.76
C PRO A 501 27.27 59.82 2.86
N PHE A 502 26.32 59.34 3.68
CA PHE A 502 25.30 60.21 4.31
C PHE A 502 24.51 59.45 5.38
N GLY A 503 24.31 60.09 6.55
CA GLY A 503 23.12 59.83 7.37
C GLY A 503 23.34 59.35 8.81
N LYS A 504 23.58 60.30 9.73
CA LYS A 504 23.37 60.19 11.19
C LYS A 504 22.02 59.54 11.54
N LYS A 505 21.98 58.71 12.61
CA LYS A 505 21.32 59.09 13.88
C LYS A 505 21.52 58.06 15.00
N MET A 506 21.84 58.62 16.16
CA MET A 506 21.91 58.02 17.48
C MET A 506 20.55 57.50 17.97
N GLY A 507 20.57 56.42 18.74
CA GLY A 507 19.45 55.96 19.57
C GLY A 507 20.00 55.17 20.76
N ALA A 508 20.01 55.81 21.92
CA ALA A 508 20.53 55.31 23.18
C ALA A 508 19.53 54.42 23.94
N GLY A 509 20.05 53.65 24.90
CA GLY A 509 19.30 52.94 25.94
C GLY A 509 19.47 51.43 25.83
N SER A 510 19.84 50.66 26.85
CA SER A 510 19.75 50.91 28.29
C SER A 510 20.53 49.85 29.05
N VAL A 511 21.25 50.28 30.08
CA VAL A 511 21.92 49.48 31.10
C VAL A 511 20.92 48.99 32.15
N LYS A 512 20.91 47.69 32.48
CA LYS A 512 20.59 47.14 33.83
C LYS A 512 21.38 45.83 33.99
N LYS A 513 22.54 45.85 34.66
CA LYS A 513 22.80 45.59 36.09
C LYS A 513 22.39 44.20 36.61
N ASN A 514 23.44 43.47 36.99
CA ASN A 514 23.63 42.62 38.17
C ASN A 514 22.86 41.30 38.31
N LYS A 515 23.61 40.20 38.42
CA LYS A 515 23.92 39.62 39.74
C LYS A 515 25.02 38.55 39.67
N MET A 516 26.09 38.79 40.43
CA MET A 516 27.00 37.77 40.96
C MET A 516 26.22 36.81 41.87
N VAL A 517 26.44 35.51 41.71
CA VAL A 517 26.31 34.52 42.78
C VAL A 517 27.61 33.70 42.82
N ARG A 518 28.18 33.63 44.02
CA ARG A 518 29.44 32.97 44.38
C ARG A 518 29.24 31.47 44.59
N THR A 519 30.29 30.71 44.22
CA THR A 519 30.84 29.50 44.85
C THR A 519 29.96 28.24 44.99
N ARG A 520 30.38 27.15 44.35
CA ARG A 520 31.00 25.99 45.03
C ARG A 520 31.47 24.95 44.02
N GLY A 521 32.66 24.41 44.27
CA GLY A 521 33.25 23.35 43.45
C GLY A 521 32.47 22.03 43.56
N LEU A 522 32.59 21.23 42.51
CA LEU A 522 32.19 19.83 42.49
C LEU A 522 33.24 19.05 41.69
N ARG A 523 33.97 18.22 42.43
CA ARG A 523 34.67 17.06 41.89
C ARG A 523 33.65 16.03 41.41
N SER A 524 34.11 15.21 40.48
CA SER A 524 33.61 13.89 40.06
C SER A 524 32.38 13.83 39.17
N SER A 525 32.55 13.25 37.98
CA SER A 525 32.24 11.82 37.78
C SER A 525 32.36 11.47 36.29
N LEU A 526 33.48 10.85 35.91
CA LEU A 526 33.61 10.06 34.66
C LEU A 526 34.84 9.18 34.82
N ASP A 527 34.78 8.29 35.81
CA ASP A 527 35.79 7.25 36.02
C ASP A 527 35.08 5.89 36.04
N ARG A 528 35.03 5.27 34.86
CA ARG A 528 34.77 3.84 34.68
C ARG A 528 35.62 3.32 33.53
N SER A 529 36.92 3.22 33.77
CA SER A 529 37.73 2.10 33.28
C SER A 529 39.10 2.12 33.96
N MET A 530 39.28 1.22 34.93
CA MET A 530 40.58 0.89 35.52
C MET A 530 41.61 0.53 34.43
N PRO A 531 42.90 0.86 34.62
CA PRO A 531 43.99 0.54 33.71
C PRO A 531 44.50 -0.89 33.94
N LEU A 532 44.72 -1.65 32.87
CA LEU A 532 45.53 -2.87 32.94
C LEU A 532 47.00 -2.53 32.70
N ALA A 533 47.80 -3.00 33.64
CA ALA A 533 49.21 -2.79 33.87
C ALA A 533 50.11 -2.95 32.64
N VAL A 534 51.11 -2.07 32.61
CA VAL A 534 52.40 -2.28 31.96
C VAL A 534 53.13 -3.41 32.68
N LEU A 535 53.53 -4.43 31.93
CA LEU A 535 54.86 -5.05 31.97
C LEU A 535 55.16 -5.60 30.57
#